data_AF-A0A7S3MX73-F1
#
_entry.id   AF-A0A7S3MX73-F1
#
_cell.length_a   1.000
_cell.length_b   1.000
_cell.length_c   1.000
_cell.angle_alpha   90.00
_cell.angle_beta   90.00
_cell.angle_gamma   90.00
#
_symmetry.space_group_name_H-M   'P 1'
#
loop_
_entity.id
_entity.type
_entity.pdbx_description
1 polymer ?
#
loop_
_entity_poly.entity_id
_entity_poly.type
_entity_poly.pdbx_seq_one_letter_code
_entity_poly.pdbx_strand_id
1 'polypeptide(L)'
;MRRRLGIGMASMIEKSFLKLAAEEEERERRRVEQKRHPWRDDNYWRLPENVRHAVDVAKMKSKHSEFWYKLQTLNDKIFIFRSIFYTKMPSYQRHYISKKQ
;
A
#
# COMPACT_ATOMS: atom_id res chain seq x y z
N MET A 1 -20.01 32.14 54.78
CA MET A 1 -20.56 31.70 53.47
C MET A 1 -19.45 31.75 52.41
N ARG A 2 -18.87 30.61 52.00
CA ARG A 2 -17.88 30.54 50.89
C ARG A 2 -18.56 30.03 49.63
N ARG A 3 -18.49 30.82 48.55
CA ARG A 3 -19.15 30.58 47.27
C ARG A 3 -18.55 29.36 46.57
N ARG A 4 -19.35 28.29 46.40
CA ARG A 4 -19.07 27.16 45.48
C ARG A 4 -19.49 27.58 44.07
N LEU A 5 -18.61 28.21 43.28
CA LEU A 5 -18.92 28.52 41.86
C LEU A 5 -17.77 28.21 40.86
N GLY A 6 -16.69 27.55 41.27
CA GLY A 6 -15.53 27.30 40.38
C GLY A 6 -15.37 25.86 39.84
N ILE A 7 -16.08 24.87 40.40
CA ILE A 7 -15.74 23.45 40.18
C ILE A 7 -16.28 22.92 38.83
N GLY A 8 -17.41 23.47 38.35
CA GLY A 8 -18.07 22.99 37.13
C GLY A 8 -17.29 23.29 35.84
N MET A 9 -16.82 24.54 35.66
CA MET A 9 -16.07 24.93 34.45
C MET A 9 -14.69 24.29 34.39
N ALA A 10 -13.97 24.19 35.52
CA ALA A 10 -12.68 23.50 35.55
C ALA A 10 -12.81 22.02 35.14
N SER A 11 -13.85 21.32 35.63
CA SER A 11 -14.10 19.93 35.24
C SER A 11 -14.53 19.77 33.77
N MET A 12 -15.21 20.77 33.19
CA MET A 12 -15.57 20.77 31.77
C MET A 12 -14.33 20.94 30.90
N ILE A 13 -13.45 21.87 31.29
CA ILE A 13 -12.19 22.14 30.60
C ILE A 13 -11.30 20.88 30.60
N GLU A 14 -11.11 20.23 31.75
CA GLU A 14 -10.35 18.98 31.86
C GLU A 14 -10.94 17.85 31.01
N LYS A 15 -12.28 17.69 30.99
CA LYS A 15 -12.94 16.70 30.13
C LYS A 15 -12.76 16.99 28.65
N SER A 16 -12.80 18.26 28.23
CA SER A 16 -12.51 18.64 26.85
C SER A 16 -11.05 18.41 26.47
N PHE A 17 -10.09 18.66 27.37
CA PHE A 17 -8.68 18.35 27.13
C PHE A 17 -8.45 16.84 27.00
N LEU A 18 -9.05 16.03 27.87
CA LEU A 18 -8.98 14.57 27.78
C LEU A 18 -9.61 14.06 26.48
N LYS A 19 -10.73 14.64 26.05
CA LYS A 19 -11.37 14.28 24.77
C LYS A 19 -10.50 14.65 23.57
N LEU A 20 -9.90 15.85 23.58
CA LEU A 20 -9.00 16.30 22.51
C LEU A 20 -7.74 15.45 22.44
N ALA A 21 -7.13 15.10 23.58
CA ALA A 21 -5.96 14.23 23.65
C ALA A 21 -6.26 12.81 23.12
N ALA A 22 -7.42 12.24 23.50
CA ALA A 22 -7.85 10.93 22.99
C ALA A 22 -8.10 10.95 21.47
N GLU A 23 -8.70 12.03 20.96
CA GLU A 23 -8.97 12.19 19.52
C GLU A 23 -7.68 12.40 18.72
N GLU A 24 -6.71 13.10 19.28
CA GLU A 24 -5.37 13.29 18.69
C GLU A 24 -4.59 11.97 18.63
N GLU A 25 -4.62 11.18 19.72
CA GLU A 25 -4.01 9.85 19.74
C GLU A 25 -4.65 8.91 18.70
N GLU A 26 -5.98 8.95 18.55
CA GLU A 26 -6.68 8.16 17.53
C GLU A 26 -6.30 8.60 16.11
N ARG A 27 -6.17 9.91 15.84
CA ARG A 27 -5.69 10.40 14.55
C ARG A 27 -4.26 9.95 14.25
N GLU A 28 -3.38 10.00 15.25
CA GLU A 28 -1.99 9.56 15.09
C GLU A 28 -1.93 8.05 14.77
N ARG A 29 -2.73 7.23 15.47
CA ARG A 29 -2.88 5.80 15.17
C ARG A 29 -3.36 5.56 13.74
N ARG A 30 -4.40 6.29 13.30
CA ARG A 30 -4.92 6.21 11.92
C ARG A 30 -3.86 6.58 10.89
N ARG A 31 -3.04 7.62 11.15
CA ARG A 31 -1.94 8.03 10.26
C ARG A 31 -0.88 6.94 10.14
N VAL A 32 -0.47 6.35 11.27
CA VAL A 32 0.52 5.25 11.28
C VAL A 32 -0.02 4.04 10.53
N GLU A 33 -1.29 3.69 10.72
CA GLU A 33 -1.92 2.58 10.02
C GLU A 33 -2.05 2.85 8.51
N GLN A 34 -2.46 4.06 8.12
CA GLN A 34 -2.56 4.47 6.72
C GLN A 34 -1.20 4.43 6.01
N LYS A 35 -0.10 4.75 6.71
CA LYS A 35 1.26 4.60 6.19
C LYS A 35 1.64 3.13 5.95
N ARG A 36 1.13 2.21 6.79
CA ARG A 36 1.37 0.75 6.63
C ARG A 36 0.52 0.14 5.52
N HIS A 37 -0.71 0.60 5.36
CA HIS A 37 -1.67 0.10 4.38
C HIS A 37 -2.25 1.24 3.53
N PRO A 38 -1.51 1.71 2.50
CA PRO A 38 -1.95 2.85 1.69
C PRO A 38 -3.29 2.65 0.96
N TRP A 39 -3.74 1.40 0.83
CA TRP A 39 -4.99 1.04 0.17
C TRP A 39 -6.22 1.03 1.10
N ARG A 40 -6.05 1.27 2.41
CA ARG A 40 -7.14 1.38 3.38
C ARG A 40 -7.54 2.86 3.55
N ASP A 41 -8.14 3.41 2.50
CA ASP A 41 -8.65 4.78 2.47
C ASP A 41 -10.07 4.90 3.05
N ASP A 42 -10.63 6.11 3.05
CA ASP A 42 -12.01 6.33 3.52
C ASP A 42 -13.03 5.56 2.68
N ASN A 43 -12.71 5.28 1.41
CA ASN A 43 -13.56 4.49 0.53
C ASN A 43 -13.55 3.00 0.94
N TYR A 44 -12.39 2.47 1.33
CA TYR A 44 -12.22 1.11 1.86
C TYR A 44 -13.12 0.87 3.06
N TRP A 45 -13.18 1.80 4.03
CA TRP A 45 -14.02 1.64 5.22
C TRP A 45 -15.53 1.73 4.95
N ARG A 46 -15.94 2.29 3.81
CA ARG A 46 -17.33 2.29 3.35
C ARG A 46 -17.76 0.96 2.73
N LEU A 47 -16.81 0.08 2.40
CA LEU A 47 -17.12 -1.21 1.78
C LEU A 47 -17.67 -2.21 2.81
N PRO A 48 -18.60 -3.08 2.38
CA PRO A 48 -19.03 -4.24 3.16
C PRO A 48 -17.85 -5.13 3.59
N GLU A 49 -17.97 -5.79 4.74
CA GLU A 49 -16.90 -6.61 5.35
C GLU A 49 -16.36 -7.70 4.40
N ASN A 50 -17.25 -8.37 3.67
CA ASN A 50 -16.88 -9.36 2.66
C ASN A 50 -16.02 -8.78 1.53
N VAL A 51 -16.32 -7.55 1.11
CA VAL A 51 -15.57 -6.86 0.05
C VAL A 51 -14.22 -6.38 0.58
N ARG A 52 -14.18 -5.82 1.80
CA ARG A 52 -12.94 -5.44 2.48
C ARG A 52 -11.98 -6.62 2.61
N HIS A 53 -12.49 -7.76 3.06
CA HIS A 53 -11.70 -8.99 3.19
C HIS A 53 -11.09 -9.43 1.84
N ALA A 54 -11.88 -9.39 0.76
CA ALA A 54 -11.38 -9.73 -0.57
C ALA A 54 -10.28 -8.79 -1.06
N VAL A 55 -10.43 -7.47 -0.82
CA VAL A 55 -9.42 -6.46 -1.15
C VAL A 55 -8.14 -6.69 -0.36
N ASP A 56 -8.24 -6.96 0.94
CA ASP A 56 -7.09 -7.25 1.79
C ASP A 56 -6.35 -8.51 1.32
N VAL A 57 -7.07 -9.60 1.03
CA VAL A 57 -6.47 -10.83 0.49
C VAL A 57 -5.77 -10.57 -0.85
N ALA A 58 -6.39 -9.80 -1.75
CA ALA A 58 -5.81 -9.47 -3.04
C ALA A 58 -4.54 -8.61 -2.89
N LYS A 59 -4.56 -7.58 -2.05
CA LYS A 59 -3.41 -6.69 -1.83
C LYS A 59 -2.25 -7.39 -1.13
N MET A 60 -2.55 -8.29 -0.18
CA MET A 60 -1.54 -9.12 0.47
C MET A 60 -0.90 -10.12 -0.51
N LYS A 61 -1.70 -10.74 -1.39
CA LYS A 61 -1.20 -11.70 -2.39
C LYS A 61 -0.53 -11.05 -3.60
N SER A 62 -0.84 -9.79 -3.92
CA SER A 62 -0.36 -9.12 -5.14
C SER A 62 1.16 -8.91 -5.19
N LYS A 63 1.86 -8.79 -4.04
CA LYS A 63 3.32 -8.59 -4.02
C LYS A 63 4.13 -9.89 -4.15
N HIS A 64 3.52 -11.03 -3.82
CA HIS A 64 4.22 -12.32 -3.68
C HIS A 64 3.42 -13.49 -4.24
N SER A 65 2.51 -13.25 -5.20
CA SER A 65 1.81 -14.35 -5.82
C SER A 65 2.84 -15.25 -6.54
N GLU A 66 2.67 -16.56 -6.41
CA GLU A 66 3.39 -17.56 -7.21
C GLU A 66 3.42 -17.19 -8.70
N PHE A 67 2.35 -16.58 -9.20
CA PHE A 67 2.26 -16.07 -10.56
C PHE A 67 3.26 -14.94 -10.85
N TRP A 68 3.41 -13.98 -9.94
CA TRP A 68 4.38 -12.90 -10.08
C TRP A 68 5.82 -13.42 -10.10
N TYR A 69 6.16 -14.37 -9.22
CA TYR A 69 7.48 -15.01 -9.22
C TYR A 69 7.76 -15.80 -10.50
N LYS A 70 6.75 -16.52 -11.02
CA LYS A 70 6.83 -17.21 -12.31
C LYS A 70 7.04 -16.23 -13.46
N LEU A 71 6.35 -15.09 -13.47
CA LEU A 71 6.53 -14.03 -14.47
C LEU A 71 7.93 -13.41 -14.39
N GLN A 72 8.42 -13.10 -13.20
CA GLN A 72 9.76 -12.55 -13.01
C GLN A 72 10.82 -13.52 -13.56
N THR A 73 10.74 -14.79 -13.15
CA THR A 73 11.65 -15.85 -13.61
C THR A 73 11.58 -16.04 -15.12
N LEU A 74 10.39 -15.95 -15.73
CA LEU A 74 10.22 -16.04 -17.17
C LEU A 74 10.90 -14.88 -17.89
N ASN A 75 10.75 -13.65 -17.38
CA ASN A 75 11.36 -12.47 -17.96
C ASN A 75 12.90 -12.56 -17.93
N ASP A 76 13.46 -13.03 -16.82
CA ASP A 76 14.91 -13.26 -16.68
C ASP A 76 15.42 -14.27 -17.71
N LYS A 77 14.68 -15.38 -17.91
CA LYS A 77 15.00 -16.38 -18.95
C LYS A 77 14.96 -15.77 -20.35
N ILE A 78 13.91 -15.02 -20.67
CA ILE A 78 13.78 -14.35 -21.98
C ILE A 78 14.97 -13.42 -22.23
N PHE A 79 15.39 -12.67 -21.21
CA PHE A 79 16.54 -11.78 -21.32
C PHE A 79 17.84 -12.54 -21.61
N ILE A 80 18.11 -13.63 -20.89
CA ILE A 80 19.28 -14.49 -21.12
C ILE A 80 19.25 -15.08 -22.53
N PHE A 81 18.10 -15.63 -22.97
CA PHE A 81 17.97 -16.20 -24.31
C PHE A 81 18.21 -15.14 -25.40
N ARG A 82 17.65 -13.94 -25.25
CA ARG A 82 17.89 -12.83 -26.19
C ARG A 82 19.36 -12.45 -26.23
N SER A 83 20.00 -12.32 -25.07
CA SER A 83 21.43 -12.00 -24.99
C SER A 83 22.26 -13.03 -25.76
N ILE A 84 22.12 -14.32 -25.45
CA ILE A 84 22.88 -15.39 -26.11
C ILE A 84 22.60 -15.41 -27.62
N PHE A 85 21.32 -15.35 -27.99
CA PHE A 85 20.89 -15.40 -29.39
C PHE A 85 21.54 -14.27 -30.20
N TYR A 86 21.40 -13.02 -29.76
CA TYR A 86 21.94 -11.88 -30.50
C TYR A 86 23.47 -11.76 -30.42
N THR A 87 24.11 -12.24 -29.35
CA THR A 87 25.57 -12.31 -29.25
C THR A 87 26.16 -13.31 -30.23
N LYS A 88 25.52 -14.48 -30.40
CA LYS A 88 26.00 -15.54 -31.30
C LYS A 88 25.48 -15.41 -32.73
N MET A 89 24.61 -14.44 -33.00
CA MET A 89 23.99 -14.26 -34.32
C MET A 89 25.03 -13.80 -35.36
N PRO A 90 25.16 -14.52 -36.49
CA PRO A 90 26.00 -14.11 -37.60
C PRO A 90 25.67 -12.70 -38.12
N SER A 91 26.67 -11.99 -38.61
CA SER A 91 26.54 -10.61 -39.11
C SER A 91 25.51 -10.48 -40.24
N TYR A 92 25.47 -11.44 -41.17
CA TYR A 92 24.51 -11.42 -42.27
C TYR A 92 23.05 -11.49 -41.81
N GLN A 93 22.76 -12.32 -40.78
CA GLN A 93 21.43 -12.41 -40.18
C GLN A 93 21.06 -11.11 -39.45
N ARG A 94 22.02 -10.47 -38.76
CA ARG A 94 21.78 -9.18 -38.07
C ARG A 94 21.36 -8.11 -39.06
N HIS A 95 22.05 -8.04 -40.18
CA HIS A 95 21.80 -7.07 -41.24
C HIS A 95 20.46 -7.28 -41.97
N TYR A 96 20.02 -8.54 -42.10
CA TYR A 96 18.71 -8.87 -42.65
C TYR A 96 17.56 -8.42 -41.72
N ILE A 97 17.68 -8.69 -40.41
CA ILE A 97 16.63 -8.32 -39.43
C ILE A 97 16.51 -6.80 -39.31
N SER A 98 17.63 -6.06 -39.28
CA SER A 98 17.61 -4.60 -39.15
C SER A 98 16.98 -3.85 -40.33
N LYS A 99 16.93 -4.47 -41.52
CA LYS A 99 16.30 -3.90 -42.72
C LYS A 99 14.80 -4.22 -42.82
N LYS A 100 14.30 -5.15 -42.00
CA LYS A 100 12.92 -5.65 -42.06
C LYS A 100 11.99 -4.99 -41.03
N GLN A 101 12.55 -4.32 -40.02
CA GLN A 101 11.81 -3.44 -39.10
C GLN A 101 11.61 -2.07 -39.74
#